data_AF-A0A2E6SFA0-F1
#
_entry.id   AF-A0A2E6SFA0-F1
#
_cell.length_a   1.000
_cell.length_b   1.000
_cell.length_c   1.000
_cell.angle_alpha   90.00
_cell.angle_beta   90.00
_cell.angle_gamma   90.00
#
_symmetry.space_group_name_H-M   'P 1'
#
loop_
_entity.id
_entity.type
_entity.pdbx_description
1 polymer ?
#
loop_
_entity_poly.entity_id
_entity_poly.type
_entity_poly.pdbx_seq_one_letter_code
_entity_poly.pdbx_strand_id
1 'polypeptide(L)' 'MLRTLIIHTIIVSGIFALPLQVGDISPNFTEPICANGAGDFDLYTECNGDINGGSYKVTWLMLFTSW' A
#
# COMPACT_ATOMS: atom_id res chain seq x y z
N MET A 1 21.12 -30.26 -7.44
CA MET A 1 20.04 -29.79 -8.34
C MET A 1 18.79 -29.43 -7.55
N LEU A 2 18.04 -30.39 -6.98
CA LEU A 2 16.79 -30.10 -6.25
C LEU A 2 16.95 -29.16 -5.03
N ARG A 3 17.99 -29.34 -4.22
CA ARG A 3 18.28 -28.47 -3.06
C ARG A 3 18.49 -27.01 -3.47
N THR A 4 19.18 -26.79 -4.59
CA THR A 4 19.45 -25.47 -5.14
C THR A 4 18.15 -24.82 -5.62
N LEU A 5 17.28 -25.57 -6.30
CA LEU A 5 15.99 -25.10 -6.78
C LEU A 5 15.10 -24.62 -5.62
N ILE A 6 14.97 -25.43 -4.55
CA ILE A 6 14.15 -25.12 -3.37
C ILE A 6 14.58 -23.80 -2.72
N ILE A 7 15.90 -23.59 -2.58
CA ILE A 7 16.45 -22.35 -2.00
C ILE A 7 16.06 -21.13 -2.85
N HIS A 8 16.14 -21.23 -4.18
CA HIS A 8 15.78 -20.11 -5.06
C HIS A 8 14.28 -19.80 -4.98
N THR A 9 13.42 -20.82 -4.96
CA THR A 9 11.97 -20.62 -4.85
C THR A 9 11.59 -19.92 -3.54
N ILE A 10 12.22 -20.31 -2.41
CA ILE A 10 11.98 -19.69 -1.10
C ILE A 10 12.42 -18.22 -1.08
N ILE A 11 13.60 -17.92 -1.65
CA ILE A 11 14.13 -16.55 -1.70
C ILE A 11 13.20 -15.65 -2.53
N VAL A 12 12.79 -16.12 -3.72
CA VAL A 12 11.88 -15.38 -4.59
C VAL A 12 10.52 -15.16 -3.89
N SER A 13 9.94 -16.18 -3.26
CA SER A 13 8.67 -16.03 -2.54
C SER A 13 8.72 -15.04 -1.36
N GLY A 14 9.88 -14.90 -0.71
CA GLY A 14 10.04 -13.94 0.39
C GLY A 14 10.10 -12.48 -0.07
N ILE A 15 10.61 -12.23 -1.29
CA ILE A 15 10.71 -10.89 -1.87
C ILE A 15 9.32 -10.39 -2.34
N PHE A 16 8.43 -11.31 -2.71
CA PHE A 16 7.04 -11.01 -3.13
C PHE A 16 6.01 -11.10 -1.99
N ALA A 17 6.45 -11.17 -0.73
CA ALA A 17 5.52 -11.10 0.40
C ALA A 17 4.77 -9.75 0.37
N LEU A 18 3.46 -9.80 0.61
CA LEU A 18 2.61 -8.60 0.70
C LEU A 18 3.26 -7.61 1.68
N PRO A 19 3.52 -6.34 1.28
CA PRO A 19 4.22 -5.37 2.12
C PRO A 19 3.42 -4.99 3.38
N LEU A 20 2.11 -5.28 3.40
CA LEU A 20 1.20 -5.04 4.52
C LEU A 20 0.32 -6.27 4.73
N GLN A 21 0.10 -6.64 5.99
CA GLN A 21 -0.84 -7.65 6.44
C GLN A 21 -2.06 -7.02 7.11
N VAL A 22 -3.14 -7.80 7.27
CA VAL A 22 -4.34 -7.34 7.99
C VAL A 22 -3.98 -7.05 9.44
N GLY A 23 -4.24 -5.82 9.87
CA GLY A 23 -3.90 -5.33 11.21
C GLY A 23 -2.64 -4.47 11.26
N ASP A 24 -1.84 -4.45 10.19
CA ASP A 24 -0.71 -3.53 10.07
C ASP A 24 -1.20 -2.08 9.91
N ILE A 25 -0.42 -1.14 10.44
CA ILE A 25 -0.63 0.28 10.20
C ILE A 25 -0.04 0.61 8.83
N SER A 26 -0.89 1.06 7.90
CA SER A 26 -0.42 1.56 6.61
C SER A 26 0.54 2.73 6.83
N PRO A 27 1.73 2.75 6.19
CA PRO A 27 2.58 3.93 6.18
C PRO A 27 1.84 5.09 5.52
N ASN A 28 2.23 6.33 5.88
CA ASN A 28 1.76 7.48 5.12
C ASN A 28 2.31 7.41 3.69
N PHE A 29 1.50 7.83 2.73
CA PHE A 29 1.89 7.96 1.34
C PHE A 29 1.19 9.15 0.71
N THR A 30 1.83 9.72 -0.31
CA THR A 30 1.28 10.78 -1.14
C THR A 30 1.43 10.35 -2.59
N GLU A 31 0.31 10.23 -3.31
CA GLU A 31 0.32 9.77 -4.71
C GLU A 31 -0.60 10.67 -5.56
N PRO A 32 -0.24 10.91 -6.84
CA PRO A 32 -1.10 11.66 -7.74
C PRO A 32 -2.41 10.90 -7.96
N ILE A 33 -3.53 11.61 -7.83
CA ILE A 33 -4.87 11.05 -8.05
C ILE A 33 -5.62 11.82 -9.13
N CYS A 34 -6.31 11.09 -10.00
CA CYS A 34 -7.21 11.69 -10.99
C CYS A 34 -8.66 11.62 -10.48
N ALA A 35 -9.02 12.51 -9.56
CA ALA A 35 -10.35 12.62 -8.97
C ALA A 35 -11.06 13.90 -9.46
N ASN A 36 -11.48 13.91 -10.73
CA ASN A 36 -12.06 15.08 -11.44
C ASN A 36 -11.07 16.24 -11.67
N GLY A 37 -9.78 15.97 -11.80
CA GLY A 37 -8.75 16.99 -12.03
C GLY A 37 -7.35 16.47 -11.77
N ALA A 38 -6.39 17.40 -11.66
CA ALA A 38 -5.03 17.12 -11.19
C ALA A 38 -4.91 17.41 -9.69
N GLY A 39 -4.11 16.62 -8.99
CA GLY A 39 -3.82 16.79 -7.57
C GLY A 39 -3.20 15.53 -6.98
N ASP A 40 -2.80 15.63 -5.73
CA ASP A 40 -2.21 14.53 -4.97
C ASP A 40 -3.15 14.14 -3.82
N PHE A 41 -3.19 12.84 -3.52
CA PHE A 41 -3.84 12.30 -2.34
C PHE A 41 -2.78 11.96 -1.30
N ASP A 42 -2.85 12.59 -0.12
CA ASP A 42 -2.03 12.24 1.05
C ASP A 42 -2.89 11.49 2.08
N LEU A 43 -2.51 10.23 2.38
CA LEU A 43 -3.33 9.35 3.23
C LEU A 43 -3.61 9.98 4.60
N TYR A 44 -2.59 10.54 5.25
CA TYR A 44 -2.72 11.02 6.63
C TYR A 44 -3.47 12.34 6.71
N THR A 45 -3.16 13.30 5.85
CA THR A 45 -3.89 14.58 5.78
C THR A 45 -5.36 14.33 5.47
N GLU A 46 -5.68 13.35 4.63
CA GLU A 46 -7.07 13.09 4.27
C GLU A 46 -7.81 12.22 5.28
N CYS A 47 -7.14 11.26 5.93
CA CYS A 47 -7.81 10.16 6.64
C CYS A 47 -7.41 10.00 8.11
N ASN A 48 -6.31 10.58 8.57
CA ASN A 48 -5.86 10.48 9.94
C ASN A 48 -6.42 11.63 10.79
N GLY A 49 -7.32 11.30 11.71
CA GLY A 49 -7.96 12.24 12.63
C GLY A 49 -6.99 13.05 13.48
N ASP A 50 -5.84 12.47 13.86
CA ASP A 50 -4.85 13.18 14.67
C ASP A 50 -4.14 14.30 13.89
N ILE A 51 -4.19 14.25 12.56
CA ILE A 51 -3.50 15.18 11.65
C ILE A 51 -4.50 16.17 11.04
N ASN A 52 -5.69 15.71 10.70
CA ASN A 52 -6.68 16.49 9.94
C ASN A 52 -7.72 17.23 10.81
N GLY A 53 -7.53 17.26 12.13
CA GLY A 53 -8.44 17.95 13.06
C GLY A 53 -9.59 17.10 13.59
N GLY A 54 -9.45 15.78 13.57
CA GLY A 54 -10.27 14.82 14.35
C GLY A 54 -11.14 13.88 13.52
N SER A 55 -11.11 13.96 12.19
CA SER A 55 -11.99 13.17 11.31
C SER A 55 -11.28 11.94 10.75
N TYR A 56 -11.39 10.81 11.45
CA TYR A 56 -10.93 9.54 10.90
C TYR A 56 -11.83 9.07 9.75
N LYS A 57 -11.21 8.62 8.66
CA LYS A 57 -11.92 8.08 7.49
C LYS A 57 -11.43 6.68 7.17
N VAL A 58 -12.34 5.82 6.72
CA VAL A 58 -12.00 4.53 6.10
C VAL A 58 -11.79 4.77 4.61
N THR A 59 -10.62 4.39 4.11
CA THR A 59 -10.23 4.56 2.71
C THR A 59 -10.08 3.20 2.03
N TRP A 60 -10.76 3.03 0.91
CA TRP A 60 -10.63 1.85 0.06
C TRP A 60 -9.60 2.12 -1.04
N LEU A 61 -8.54 1.33 -1.07
CA LEU A 61 -7.49 1.43 -2.09
C LEU A 61 -7.63 0.26 -3.07
N MET A 62 -8.01 0.57 -4.31
CA MET A 62 -8.03 -0.42 -5.39
C MET A 62 -6.73 -0.34 -6.17
N LEU A 63 -5.94 -1.41 -6.11
CA LEU A 63 -4.72 -1.53 -6.90
C LEU A 63 -5.07 -2.16 -8.26
N PHE A 64 -4.81 -1.44 -9.33
CA PHE A 64 -4.97 -1.93 -10.68
C PHE A 64 -3.79 -1.50 -11.54
N THR A 65 -3.57 -2.23 -12.62
CA THR A 65 -2.64 -1.86 -13.68
C THR A 65 -3.34 -2.06 -15.02
N SER A 66 -2.98 -1.25 -16.02
CA SER A 66 -3.59 -1.29 -17.35
C SER A 66 -2.95 -2.30 -18.31
N TRP A 67 -1.80 -2.87 -17.93
CA TRP A 67 -1.09 -3.93 -18.66
C TRP A 67 -1.34 -5.28 -18.00
#